data_AF-S7WM67-F1
#
_entry.id   AF-S7WM67-F1
#
_cell.length_a   1.000
_cell.length_b   1.000
_cell.length_c   1.000
_cell.angle_alpha   90.00
_cell.angle_beta   90.00
_cell.angle_gamma   90.00
#
_symmetry.space_group_name_H-M   'P 1'
#
loop_
_entity.id
_entity.type
_entity.pdbx_description
1 polymer ?
#
loop_
_entity_poly.entity_id
_entity_poly.type
_entity_poly.pdbx_seq_one_letter_code
_entity_poly.pdbx_strand_id
1 'polypeptide(L)'
;MLNACNNEGKQADFTTDICILGGSESGFTAAIQASRMGKKVVLIEPTGHPGGMVVEGLGKDMRFGNAIVIGGITREFYEAVGEHYGRKAEFNNPRWYSKYEPSVAGQIIEQMLGKEKT
;
A
#
# COMPACT_ATOMS: atom_id res chain seq x y z
N MET A 1 -31.32 -24.62 10.08
CA MET A 1 -31.44 -23.83 8.83
C MET A 1 -30.36 -22.75 8.88
N LEU A 2 -29.32 -22.90 8.05
CA LEU A 2 -28.25 -21.91 7.90
C LEU A 2 -28.63 -21.01 6.72
N ASN A 3 -29.09 -19.80 6.99
CA ASN A 3 -29.23 -18.78 5.94
C ASN A 3 -27.84 -18.20 5.68
N ALA A 4 -27.17 -18.72 4.65
CA ALA A 4 -25.98 -18.09 4.08
C ALA A 4 -26.44 -16.98 3.12
N CYS A 5 -26.15 -15.73 3.52
CA CYS A 5 -26.03 -14.54 2.70
C CYS A 5 -27.06 -14.35 1.56
N ASN A 6 -28.19 -13.69 1.88
CA ASN A 6 -28.92 -12.92 0.87
C ASN A 6 -28.05 -11.73 0.46
N ASN A 7 -27.20 -11.91 -0.56
CA ASN A 7 -26.53 -10.80 -1.22
C ASN A 7 -27.50 -10.12 -2.19
N GLU A 8 -28.39 -9.29 -1.64
CA GLU A 8 -28.90 -8.14 -2.39
C GLU A 8 -27.83 -7.04 -2.36
N GLY A 9 -26.66 -7.36 -2.92
CA GLY A 9 -25.58 -6.40 -3.10
C GLY A 9 -26.00 -5.45 -4.21
N LYS A 10 -26.14 -4.17 -3.89
CA LYS A 10 -26.26 -3.07 -4.86
C LYS A 10 -25.22 -3.29 -5.96
N GLN A 11 -25.68 -3.69 -7.14
CA GLN A 11 -24.85 -3.79 -8.34
C GLN A 11 -24.57 -2.36 -8.79
N ALA A 12 -23.48 -1.79 -8.28
CA ALA A 12 -22.99 -0.50 -8.73
C ALA A 12 -22.12 -0.75 -9.96
N ASP A 13 -22.57 -0.30 -11.12
CA ASP A 13 -21.76 -0.29 -12.32
C ASP A 13 -20.67 0.78 -12.16
N PHE A 14 -19.42 0.35 -12.03
CA PHE A 14 -18.26 1.24 -11.97
C PHE A 14 -17.62 1.33 -13.35
N THR A 15 -17.68 2.52 -13.96
CA THR A 15 -16.86 2.81 -15.15
C THR A 15 -15.47 3.23 -14.68
N THR A 16 -14.49 2.34 -14.88
CA THR A 16 -13.09 2.56 -14.52
C THR A 16 -12.19 2.29 -15.73
N ASP A 17 -11.05 2.96 -15.80
CA ASP A 17 -10.03 2.68 -16.81
C ASP A 17 -9.20 1.46 -16.40
N ILE A 18 -8.96 1.30 -15.09
CA ILE A 18 -8.13 0.24 -14.52
C ILE A 18 -8.85 -0.37 -13.31
N CYS A 19 -8.87 -1.70 -13.25
CA CYS A 19 -9.32 -2.47 -12.10
C CYS A 19 -8.14 -3.29 -11.57
N ILE A 20 -7.81 -3.10 -10.29
CA ILE A 20 -6.72 -3.78 -9.60
C ILE A 20 -7.34 -4.72 -8.57
N LEU A 21 -7.01 -6.00 -8.68
CA LEU A 21 -7.48 -7.05 -7.78
C LEU A 21 -6.34 -7.40 -6.82
N GLY A 22 -6.54 -7.13 -5.53
CA GLY A 22 -5.56 -7.32 -4.46
C GLY A 22 -4.86 -6.01 -4.09
N GLY A 23 -4.93 -5.67 -2.81
CA GLY A 23 -4.32 -4.50 -2.17
C GLY A 23 -2.95 -4.77 -1.57
N SER A 24 -2.21 -5.76 -2.06
CA SER A 24 -0.83 -6.02 -1.63
C SER A 24 0.12 -4.90 -2.09
N GLU A 25 1.43 -5.07 -1.86
CA GLU A 25 2.48 -4.10 -2.18
C GLU A 25 2.44 -3.64 -3.63
N SER A 26 2.25 -4.57 -4.57
CA SER A 26 2.10 -4.26 -5.98
C SER A 26 0.77 -3.56 -6.27
N GLY A 27 -0.31 -3.97 -5.60
CA GLY A 27 -1.65 -3.47 -5.81
C GLY A 27 -1.81 -1.99 -5.45
N PHE A 28 -1.44 -1.61 -4.22
CA PHE A 28 -1.53 -0.21 -3.81
C PHE A 28 -0.55 0.67 -4.59
N THR A 29 0.66 0.17 -4.87
CA THR A 29 1.67 0.90 -5.66
C THR A 29 1.16 1.17 -7.08
N ALA A 30 0.56 0.17 -7.73
CA ALA A 30 -0.05 0.32 -9.05
C ALA A 30 -1.24 1.30 -9.01
N ALA A 31 -2.07 1.24 -7.97
CA ALA A 31 -3.21 2.14 -7.79
C ALA A 31 -2.76 3.61 -7.69
N ILE A 32 -1.73 3.88 -6.89
CA ILE A 32 -1.14 5.22 -6.74
C ILE A 32 -0.56 5.70 -8.07
N GLN A 33 0.25 4.89 -8.77
CA GLN A 33 0.79 5.32 -10.07
C GLN A 33 -0.31 5.59 -11.08
N ALA A 34 -1.29 4.71 -11.19
CA ALA A 34 -2.38 4.87 -12.15
C ALA A 34 -3.24 6.11 -11.83
N SER A 35 -3.48 6.41 -10.55
CA SER A 35 -4.15 7.66 -10.15
C SER A 35 -3.33 8.90 -10.53
N ARG A 36 -2.01 8.88 -10.27
CA ARG A 36 -1.09 9.97 -10.69
C ARG A 36 -1.04 10.16 -12.21
N MET A 37 -1.30 9.11 -12.98
CA MET A 37 -1.46 9.17 -14.44
C MET A 37 -2.84 9.70 -14.89
N GLY A 38 -3.69 10.13 -13.95
CA GLY A 38 -5.02 10.67 -14.22
C GLY A 38 -6.04 9.62 -14.68
N LYS A 39 -5.82 8.34 -14.38
CA LYS A 39 -6.74 7.25 -14.71
C LYS A 39 -7.75 7.06 -13.59
N LYS A 40 -8.97 6.68 -13.96
CA LYS A 40 -9.94 6.16 -12.98
C LYS A 40 -9.53 4.75 -12.61
N VAL A 41 -9.27 4.53 -11.32
CA VAL A 41 -8.78 3.26 -10.80
C VAL A 41 -9.69 2.75 -9.69
N VAL A 42 -10.04 1.47 -9.77
CA VAL A 42 -10.70 0.76 -8.68
C VAL A 42 -9.72 -0.28 -8.14
N LEU A 43 -9.44 -0.20 -6.84
CA LEU A 43 -8.65 -1.19 -6.11
C LEU A 43 -9.61 -2.02 -5.25
N ILE A 44 -9.66 -3.33 -5.49
CA ILE A 44 -10.48 -4.27 -4.73
C ILE A 44 -9.57 -5.05 -3.79
N GLU A 45 -9.78 -4.87 -2.48
CA GLU A 45 -9.07 -5.63 -1.45
C GLU A 45 -10.07 -6.31 -0.49
N PRO A 46 -10.23 -7.64 -0.55
CA PRO A 46 -11.26 -8.36 0.21
C PRO A 46 -10.97 -8.48 1.71
N THR A 47 -9.72 -8.34 2.16
CA THR A 47 -9.34 -8.53 3.57
C THR A 47 -9.52 -7.28 4.44
N GLY A 48 -9.79 -6.12 3.81
CA GLY A 48 -9.93 -4.84 4.50
C GLY A 48 -8.62 -4.25 5.03
N HIS A 49 -7.47 -4.89 4.79
CA HIS A 49 -6.15 -4.42 5.23
C HIS A 49 -5.20 -4.33 4.03
N PRO A 50 -5.13 -3.16 3.35
CA PRO A 50 -4.21 -2.98 2.22
C PRO A 50 -2.76 -2.92 2.72
N GLY A 51 -1.86 -3.58 2.00
CA GLY A 51 -0.41 -3.47 2.18
C GLY A 51 0.37 -4.78 2.15
N GLY A 52 -0.29 -5.94 2.16
CA GLY A 52 0.38 -7.23 2.03
C GLY A 52 1.40 -7.53 3.15
N MET A 53 2.53 -8.14 2.79
CA MET A 53 3.60 -8.51 3.74
C MET A 53 4.16 -7.30 4.52
N VAL A 54 4.15 -6.11 3.91
CA VAL A 54 4.60 -4.86 4.56
C VAL A 54 3.76 -4.52 5.81
N VAL A 55 2.46 -4.82 5.82
CA VAL A 55 1.55 -4.57 6.96
C VAL A 55 1.31 -5.80 7.84
N GLU A 56 1.81 -6.96 7.44
CA GLU A 56 1.76 -8.21 8.23
C GLU A 56 3.02 -8.43 9.08
N GLY A 57 3.88 -7.40 9.20
CA GLY A 57 5.13 -7.47 9.97
C GLY A 57 6.22 -8.30 9.31
N LEU A 58 5.99 -8.74 8.09
CA LEU A 58 6.99 -9.38 7.23
C LEU A 58 7.77 -8.39 6.40
N GLY A 59 7.62 -7.08 6.63
CA GLY A 59 8.51 -6.01 6.14
C GLY A 59 9.94 -6.16 6.65
N LYS A 60 10.62 -7.23 6.23
CA LYS A 60 12.02 -7.55 6.47
C LYS A 60 12.83 -7.34 5.18
N ASP A 61 12.24 -6.70 4.18
CA ASP A 61 12.54 -6.91 2.75
C ASP A 61 13.74 -6.12 2.22
N MET A 62 14.60 -5.64 3.12
CA MET A 62 15.96 -5.25 2.76
C MET A 62 17.02 -6.23 3.26
N ARG A 63 16.65 -7.36 3.87
CA ARG A 63 17.61 -8.27 4.52
C ARG A 63 18.64 -8.95 3.60
N PHE A 64 18.68 -8.64 2.30
CA PHE A 64 19.73 -9.12 1.39
C PHE A 64 20.27 -8.06 0.40
N GLY A 65 19.85 -6.80 0.48
CA GLY A 65 20.17 -5.80 -0.55
C GLY A 65 20.22 -4.39 0.00
N ASN A 66 21.29 -3.68 -0.36
CA ASN A 66 21.59 -2.30 0.00
C ASN A 66 20.36 -1.38 -0.12
N ALA A 67 20.16 -0.49 0.86
CA ALA A 67 19.10 0.52 0.89
C ALA A 67 19.01 1.40 -0.39
N ILE A 68 20.09 1.44 -1.18
CA ILE A 68 20.19 2.14 -2.46
C ILE A 68 19.18 1.63 -3.51
N VAL A 69 18.70 0.39 -3.41
CA VAL A 69 17.75 -0.16 -4.41
C VAL A 69 16.31 0.33 -4.23
N ILE A 70 15.99 0.98 -3.11
CA ILE A 70 14.65 1.54 -2.89
C ILE A 70 14.49 2.82 -3.71
N GLY A 71 13.52 2.79 -4.62
CA GLY A 71 13.09 3.94 -5.40
C GLY A 71 11.57 4.01 -5.56
N GLY A 72 11.10 5.02 -6.30
CA GLY A 72 9.68 5.20 -6.64
C GLY A 72 8.78 5.36 -5.41
N ILE A 73 7.54 4.86 -5.51
CA ILE A 73 6.56 4.92 -4.41
C ILE A 73 7.06 4.20 -3.16
N THR A 74 7.80 3.11 -3.30
CA THR A 74 8.34 2.38 -2.15
C THR A 74 9.25 3.28 -1.32
N ARG A 75 9.99 4.20 -1.96
CA ARG A 75 10.76 5.23 -1.25
C ARG A 75 9.87 6.19 -0.49
N GLU A 76 8.83 6.70 -1.14
CA GLU A 76 7.87 7.62 -0.53
C GLU A 76 7.19 6.99 0.70
N PHE A 77 6.85 5.71 0.63
CA PHE A 77 6.31 4.95 1.75
C PHE A 77 7.30 4.94 2.93
N TYR A 78 8.56 4.59 2.70
CA TYR A 78 9.55 4.57 3.78
C TYR A 78 9.94 5.96 4.31
N GLU A 79 9.86 7.00 3.47
CA GLU A 79 10.01 8.39 3.89
C GLU A 79 8.85 8.79 4.81
N ALA A 80 7.60 8.47 4.44
CA ALA A 80 6.42 8.70 5.28
C ALA A 80 6.47 7.91 6.60
N VAL A 81 6.99 6.67 6.57
CA VAL A 81 7.27 5.91 7.79
C VAL A 81 8.32 6.65 8.64
N GLY A 82 9.41 7.12 8.04
CA GLY A 82 10.42 7.92 8.75
C GLY A 82 9.81 9.14 9.45
N GLU A 83 9.01 9.92 8.71
CA GLU A 83 8.32 11.11 9.20
C GLU A 83 7.42 10.83 10.40
N HIS A 84 6.63 9.74 10.37
CA HIS A 84 5.77 9.34 11.47
C HIS A 84 6.54 9.14 12.80
N TYR A 85 7.78 8.65 12.72
CA TYR A 85 8.64 8.44 13.88
C TYR A 85 9.68 9.54 14.10
N GLY A 86 9.65 10.63 13.34
CA GLY A 86 10.65 11.70 13.41
C GLY A 86 12.07 11.26 13.04
N ARG A 87 12.20 10.21 12.21
CA ARG A 87 13.49 9.67 11.74
C ARG A 87 13.70 9.97 10.27
N LYS A 88 14.94 10.27 9.90
CA LYS A 88 15.31 10.43 8.49
C LYS A 88 15.64 9.07 7.89
N ALA A 89 15.03 8.73 6.75
CA ALA A 89 15.39 7.54 6.01
C ALA A 89 16.80 7.70 5.39
N GLU A 90 17.67 6.70 5.56
CA GLU A 90 19.06 6.72 5.09
C GLU A 90 19.27 5.71 3.95
N PHE A 91 18.67 5.97 2.79
CA PHE A 91 18.76 5.06 1.65
C PHE A 91 20.20 4.85 1.11
N ASN A 92 21.13 5.76 1.39
CA ASN A 92 22.53 5.62 0.97
C ASN A 92 23.37 4.75 1.93
N ASN A 93 22.81 4.34 3.06
CA ASN A 93 23.49 3.51 4.05
C ASN A 93 23.13 2.04 3.81
N PRO A 94 24.08 1.17 3.41
CA PRO A 94 23.80 -0.23 3.09
C PRO A 94 23.27 -1.06 4.26
N ARG A 95 23.40 -0.54 5.49
CA ARG A 95 22.92 -1.18 6.72
C ARG A 95 21.61 -0.59 7.23
N TRP A 96 21.08 0.44 6.57
CA TRP A 96 19.82 1.03 6.97
C TRP A 96 18.68 0.03 6.79
N TYR A 97 17.77 0.04 7.75
CA TYR A 97 16.52 -0.71 7.69
C TYR A 97 15.43 0.10 8.38
N SER A 98 14.25 0.11 7.78
CA SER A 98 13.09 0.75 8.39
C SER A 98 12.54 -0.15 9.50
N LYS A 99 12.53 0.35 10.74
CA LYS A 99 11.83 -0.29 11.86
C LYS A 99 10.48 0.36 12.01
N TYR A 100 9.40 -0.38 11.85
CA TYR A 100 8.06 0.16 12.03
C TYR A 100 7.09 -0.93 12.46
N GLU A 101 6.04 -0.51 13.11
CA GLU A 101 4.94 -1.34 13.55
C GLU A 101 4.00 -1.62 12.36
N PRO A 102 3.49 -2.86 12.22
CA PRO A 102 2.63 -3.22 11.09
C PRO A 102 1.36 -2.36 11.00
N SER A 103 0.81 -1.96 12.15
CA SER A 103 -0.33 -1.04 12.23
C SER A 103 -0.03 0.34 11.64
N VAL A 104 1.17 0.86 11.83
CA VAL A 104 1.58 2.16 11.30
C VAL A 104 1.80 2.08 9.79
N ALA A 105 2.34 0.96 9.29
CA ALA A 105 2.43 0.74 7.85
C ALA A 105 1.05 0.77 7.17
N GLY A 106 0.05 0.10 7.76
CA GLY A 106 -1.32 0.11 7.25
C GLY A 106 -1.91 1.53 7.21
N GLN A 107 -1.75 2.28 8.30
CA GLN A 107 -2.22 3.67 8.37
C GLN A 107 -1.58 4.56 7.29
N ILE A 108 -0.28 4.41 7.04
CA ILE A 108 0.43 5.19 6.01
C ILE A 108 -0.06 4.81 4.62
N ILE A 109 -0.26 3.52 4.33
CA ILE A 109 -0.76 3.06 3.03
C ILE A 109 -2.17 3.60 2.78
N GLU A 110 -3.05 3.55 3.79
CA GLU A 110 -4.38 4.15 3.69
C GLU A 110 -4.33 5.67 3.46
N GLN A 111 -3.41 6.37 4.12
CA GLN A 111 -3.20 7.80 3.90
C GLN A 111 -2.69 8.09 2.49
N MET A 112 -1.74 7.29 1.97
CA MET A 112 -1.23 7.42 0.61
C MET A 112 -2.34 7.17 -0.41
N LEU A 113 -3.14 6.11 -0.26
CA LEU A 113 -4.30 5.85 -1.10
C LEU A 113 -5.37 6.94 -0.99
N GLY A 114 -5.56 7.50 0.22
CA GLY A 114 -6.51 8.59 0.48
C GLY A 114 -6.13 9.90 -0.20
N LYS A 115 -4.83 10.21 -0.33
CA LYS A 115 -4.34 11.39 -1.05
C LYS A 115 -4.63 11.35 -2.55
N GLU A 116 -4.71 10.14 -3.11
CA GLU A 116 -4.84 9.92 -4.55
C GLU A 116 -6.32 9.67 -4.98
N LYS A 117 -7.28 9.80 -4.06
CA LYS A 117 -8.72 9.71 -4.38
C LYS A 117 -9.14 10.90 -5.25
N THR A 118 -9.25 10.65 -6.55
CA THR A 118 -9.84 11.59 -7.54
C THR A 118 -11.05 10.94 -8.20
#